data_AF-A0A3D3A714-F1
#
_entry.id   AF-A0A3D3A714-F1
#
_cell.length_a   1.000
_cell.length_b   1.000
_cell.length_c   1.000
_cell.angle_alpha   90.00
_cell.angle_beta   90.00
_cell.angle_gamma   90.00
#
_symmetry.space_group_name_H-M   'P 1'
#
loop_
_entity.id
_entity.type
_entity.pdbx_description
1 polymer ?
#
loop_
_entity_poly.entity_id
_entity_poly.type
_entity_poly.pdbx_seq_one_letter_code
_entity_poly.pdbx_strand_id
1 'polypeptide(L)'
;LIPELGHRAIYVYDFLRMWCFYVEPLTLEDAKPDGAYPALCHEFGTPPAFDSKDGDLLEGMDLPSAPEDDAPYRTGDPELDAYLDGDDDEDDFGGGEHLSIDDLDDLI
;
A
#
# COMPACT_ATOMS: atom_id res chain seq x y z
N LEU A 1 13.72 2.47 -18.85
CA LEU A 1 14.79 1.55 -18.40
C LEU A 1 16.11 2.28 -18.49
N ILE A 2 17.04 2.06 -17.56
CA ILE A 2 18.30 2.81 -17.46
C ILE A 2 19.31 2.24 -18.46
N PRO A 3 19.58 2.87 -19.61
CA PRO A 3 20.41 2.26 -20.65
C PRO A 3 21.81 2.89 -20.76
N GLU A 4 22.03 4.03 -20.11
CA GLU A 4 23.19 4.89 -20.31
C GLU A 4 24.01 5.00 -19.02
N LEU A 5 25.33 5.12 -19.20
CA LEU A 5 26.27 5.35 -18.11
C LEU A 5 26.00 6.69 -17.46
N GLY A 6 26.04 6.72 -16.12
CA GLY A 6 25.77 7.92 -15.32
C GLY A 6 24.30 8.15 -14.97
N HIS A 7 23.37 7.40 -15.57
CA HIS A 7 21.99 7.39 -15.12
C HIS A 7 21.83 6.58 -13.82
N ARG A 8 20.86 7.00 -13.01
CA ARG A 8 20.58 6.44 -11.68
C ARG A 8 19.09 6.27 -11.52
N ALA A 9 18.66 5.19 -10.86
CA ALA A 9 17.28 5.05 -10.46
C ALA A 9 17.15 4.44 -9.07
N ILE A 10 15.97 4.64 -8.50
CA ILE A 10 15.52 3.95 -7.31
C ILE A 10 14.47 2.95 -7.78
N TYR A 11 14.75 1.67 -7.59
CA TYR A 11 13.78 0.60 -7.80
C TYR A 11 13.04 0.35 -6.49
N VAL A 12 11.73 0.58 -6.49
CA VAL A 12 10.87 0.32 -5.35
C VAL A 12 10.16 -1.00 -5.57
N TYR A 13 10.24 -1.91 -4.60
CA TYR A 13 9.63 -3.23 -4.62
C TYR A 13 8.78 -3.44 -3.38
N ASP A 14 7.70 -4.22 -3.53
CA ASP A 14 6.68 -4.49 -2.51
C ASP A 14 5.98 -3.19 -2.05
N PHE A 15 4.69 -3.05 -2.36
CA PHE A 15 3.92 -1.84 -2.03
C PHE A 15 3.79 -1.61 -0.52
N LEU A 16 3.76 -2.68 0.28
CA LEU A 16 3.65 -2.56 1.73
C LEU A 16 5.02 -2.22 2.31
N ARG A 17 6.04 -3.01 1.96
CA ARG A 17 7.37 -2.89 2.59
C ARG A 17 8.23 -1.78 2.00
N MET A 18 7.89 -1.26 0.81
CA MET A 18 8.57 -0.15 0.15
C MET A 18 10.10 -0.34 0.16
N TRP A 19 10.54 -1.50 -0.31
CA TRP A 19 11.96 -1.80 -0.44
C TRP A 19 12.56 -0.94 -1.55
N CYS A 20 13.52 -0.08 -1.20
CA CYS A 20 14.17 0.82 -2.15
C CYS A 20 15.58 0.33 -2.47
N PHE A 21 15.84 0.04 -3.75
CA PHE A 21 17.14 -0.36 -4.26
C PHE A 21 17.71 0.74 -5.15
N TYR A 22 18.94 1.16 -4.87
CA TYR A 22 19.65 2.08 -5.74
C TYR A 22 20.31 1.31 -6.89
N VAL A 23 19.96 1.65 -8.12
CA VAL A 23 20.42 0.96 -9.33
C VAL A 23 21.16 1.96 -10.22
N GLU A 24 22.40 1.65 -10.55
CA GLU A 24 23.21 2.41 -11.51
C GLU A 24 24.01 1.48 -12.44
N PRO A 25 24.09 1.76 -13.75
CA PRO A 25 25.02 1.08 -14.64
C PRO A 25 26.45 1.55 -14.36
N LEU A 26 27.34 0.60 -14.06
CA LEU A 26 28.77 0.89 -13.83
C LEU A 26 29.60 0.79 -15.12
N THR A 27 29.29 -0.19 -15.96
CA THR A 27 29.99 -0.45 -17.23
C THR A 27 29.00 -0.94 -18.29
N LEU A 28 29.24 -0.57 -19.54
CA LEU A 28 28.51 -1.08 -20.70
C LEU A 28 29.53 -1.74 -21.62
N GLU A 29 29.37 -3.03 -21.83
CA GLU A 29 30.24 -3.86 -22.66
C GLU A 29 29.39 -4.71 -23.60
N ASP A 30 29.98 -5.15 -24.71
CA ASP A 30 29.31 -6.08 -25.61
C ASP A 30 29.06 -7.44 -24.92
N ALA A 31 27.91 -8.05 -25.24
CA ALA A 31 27.56 -9.36 -24.71
C ALA A 31 28.63 -10.40 -25.10
N LYS A 32 29.10 -11.17 -24.12
CA LYS A 32 30.07 -12.23 -24.37
C LYS A 32 29.39 -13.39 -25.10
N PRO A 33 29.98 -13.92 -26.18
CA PRO A 33 29.35 -14.96 -27.01
C PRO A 33 29.07 -16.25 -26.23
N ASP A 34 29.89 -16.57 -25.23
CA ASP A 34 29.73 -17.73 -24.34
C ASP A 34 29.20 -17.34 -22.94
N GLY A 35 28.70 -16.11 -22.78
CA GLY A 35 28.22 -15.60 -21.50
C GLY A 35 26.80 -16.08 -21.17
N ALA A 36 26.59 -16.54 -19.94
CA ALA A 36 25.26 -16.75 -19.38
C ALA A 36 24.83 -15.49 -18.61
N TYR A 37 23.66 -14.95 -18.93
CA TYR A 37 23.12 -13.73 -18.32
C TYR A 37 21.67 -13.97 -17.84
N PRO A 38 21.22 -13.33 -16.75
CA PRO A 38 21.98 -12.45 -15.83
C PRO A 38 22.97 -13.25 -14.96
N ALA A 39 24.07 -12.60 -14.56
CA ALA A 39 25.10 -13.21 -13.73
C ALA A 39 25.43 -12.33 -12.52
N LEU A 40 25.54 -12.94 -11.33
CA LEU A 40 26.03 -12.27 -10.13
C LEU A 40 27.56 -12.20 -10.19
N CYS A 41 28.09 -11.03 -10.51
CA CYS A 41 29.55 -10.81 -10.58
C CYS A 41 30.18 -10.54 -9.22
N HIS A 42 29.46 -9.82 -8.35
CA HIS A 42 29.96 -9.40 -7.05
C HIS A 42 28.80 -9.16 -6.09
N GLU A 43 28.99 -9.56 -4.83
CA GLU A 43 28.07 -9.30 -3.72
C GLU A 43 28.89 -8.77 -2.55
N PHE A 44 28.31 -7.83 -1.80
CA PHE A 44 28.93 -7.31 -0.58
C PHE A 44 27.90 -7.16 0.52
N GLY A 45 28.28 -7.58 1.73
CA GLY A 45 27.44 -7.51 2.92
C GLY A 45 26.46 -8.68 3.01
N THR A 46 25.40 -8.48 3.79
CA THR A 46 24.30 -9.43 3.92
C THR A 46 23.01 -8.62 3.76
N PRO A 47 22.13 -8.97 2.80
CA PRO A 47 20.86 -8.28 2.65
C PRO A 47 20.02 -8.43 3.92
N PRO A 48 19.22 -7.42 4.30
CA PRO A 48 18.30 -7.53 5.42
C PRO A 48 17.26 -8.63 5.17
N ALA A 49 16.68 -9.15 6.24
CA ALA A 49 15.58 -10.11 6.13
C ALA A 49 14.37 -9.46 5.43
N PHE A 50 13.66 -10.25 4.62
CA PHE A 50 12.56 -9.75 3.78
C PHE A 50 11.42 -9.11 4.60
N ASP A 51 11.13 -9.69 5.76
CA ASP A 51 10.09 -9.31 6.72
C ASP A 51 10.56 -8.30 7.76
N SER A 52 11.79 -7.79 7.66
CA SER A 52 12.36 -6.90 8.70
C SER A 52 11.62 -5.57 8.84
N LYS A 53 10.73 -5.22 7.91
CA LYS A 53 9.90 -4.01 7.92
C LYS A 53 8.46 -4.24 8.40
N ASP A 54 8.09 -5.49 8.70
CA ASP A 54 6.71 -5.83 9.07
C ASP A 54 6.30 -5.25 10.43
N GLY A 55 7.26 -5.06 11.34
CA GLY A 55 7.02 -4.42 12.64
C GLY A 55 6.63 -2.94 12.51
N ASP A 56 7.33 -2.18 11.66
CA ASP A 56 7.04 -0.75 11.42
C ASP A 56 5.64 -0.54 10.80
N LEU A 57 5.14 -1.50 10.02
CA LEU A 57 3.82 -1.40 9.38
C LEU A 57 2.68 -1.42 10.40
N LEU A 58 2.80 -2.22 11.46
CA LEU A 58 1.79 -2.30 12.51
C LEU A 58 1.91 -1.17 13.54
N GLU A 59 3.12 -0.68 13.80
CA GLU A 59 3.33 0.46 14.72
C GLU A 59 2.85 1.80 14.14
N GLY A 60 2.86 1.95 12.81
CA GLY A 60 2.37 3.15 12.12
C GLY A 60 0.87 3.14 11.80
N MET A 61 0.23 1.98 11.88
CA MET A 61 -1.23 1.87 11.81
C MET A 61 -1.77 2.15 13.22
N ASP A 62 -2.23 3.38 13.45
CA ASP A 62 -3.10 3.71 14.58
C ASP A 62 -4.46 3.01 14.37
N LEU A 63 -4.44 1.68 14.47
CA LEU A 63 -5.63 0.87 14.60
C LEU A 63 -6.21 1.24 15.95
N PRO A 64 -7.41 1.85 16.01
CA PRO A 64 -8.01 2.28 17.26
C PRO A 64 -8.10 1.07 18.17
N SER A 65 -7.18 1.02 19.13
CA SER A 65 -7.05 -0.05 20.11
C SER A 65 -7.81 0.37 21.35
N ALA A 66 -9.10 0.62 21.19
CA ALA A 66 -10.02 0.80 22.29
C ALA A 66 -11.38 0.25 21.83
N PRO A 67 -12.09 -0.53 22.67
CA PRO A 67 -13.51 -0.67 22.47
C PRO A 67 -14.08 0.74 22.48
N GLU A 68 -14.65 1.17 21.35
CA GLU A 68 -15.47 2.36 21.31
C GLU A 68 -16.52 2.18 22.41
N ASP A 69 -16.64 3.15 23.32
CA ASP A 69 -17.87 3.30 24.09
C ASP A 69 -18.98 3.29 23.04
N ASP A 70 -19.93 2.36 23.13
CA ASP A 70 -21.13 2.21 22.26
C ASP A 70 -22.08 3.42 22.35
N ALA A 71 -21.57 4.62 22.67
CA ALA A 71 -22.31 5.86 22.67
C ALA A 71 -22.11 6.56 21.32
N PRO A 72 -23.17 6.90 20.58
CA PRO A 72 -23.06 7.63 19.33
C PRO A 72 -22.31 8.96 19.54
N TYR A 73 -21.36 9.23 18.64
CA TYR A 73 -20.51 10.41 18.68
C TYR A 73 -21.36 11.69 18.68
N ARG A 74 -21.23 12.53 19.72
CA ARG A 74 -21.99 13.78 19.84
C ARG A 74 -21.31 14.89 19.05
N THR A 75 -22.02 15.44 18.08
CA THR A 75 -21.58 16.54 17.22
C THR A 75 -21.70 17.91 17.90
N GLY A 76 -22.50 18.00 18.98
CA GLY A 76 -22.77 19.23 19.70
C GLY A 76 -23.82 20.11 19.04
N ASP A 77 -24.38 19.65 17.92
CA ASP A 77 -25.54 20.24 17.25
C ASP A 77 -26.81 19.46 17.66
N PRO A 78 -27.79 20.12 18.32
CA PRO A 78 -29.00 19.46 18.79
C PRO A 78 -29.85 18.79 17.71
N GLU A 79 -29.78 19.25 16.45
CA GLU A 79 -30.55 18.65 15.36
C GLU A 79 -29.87 17.39 14.81
N LEU A 80 -28.54 17.41 14.66
CA LEU A 80 -27.75 16.26 14.19
C LEU A 80 -27.69 15.16 15.27
N ASP A 81 -27.53 15.54 16.53
CA ASP A 81 -27.46 14.60 17.65
C ASP A 81 -28.79 13.86 17.87
N ALA A 82 -29.93 14.45 17.49
CA ALA A 82 -31.24 13.81 17.57
C ALA A 82 -31.46 12.75 16.48
N TYR A 83 -30.83 12.91 15.31
CA TYR A 83 -30.84 11.90 14.25
C TYR A 83 -29.95 10.70 14.61
N LEU A 84 -28.78 10.96 15.21
CA LEU A 84 -27.85 9.92 15.63
C LEU A 84 -28.38 9.07 16.81
N ASP A 85 -29.24 9.64 17.65
CA ASP A 85 -29.93 8.92 18.73
C ASP A 85 -31.19 8.16 18.26
N GLY A 86 -31.63 8.36 17.00
CA GLY A 86 -32.87 7.82 16.46
C GLY A 86 -32.74 6.49 15.70
N ASP A 87 -31.53 5.97 15.53
CA ASP A 87 -31.23 4.84 14.63
C ASP A 87 -31.18 3.46 15.33
N ASP A 88 -31.67 3.35 16.57
CA ASP A 88 -31.60 2.10 17.34
C ASP A 88 -32.77 1.11 17.07
N ASP A 89 -33.72 1.46 16.19
CA ASP A 89 -34.84 0.60 15.81
C ASP A 89 -35.22 0.77 14.34
N GLU A 90 -34.36 0.36 13.40
CA GLU A 90 -34.81 -0.14 12.09
C GLU A 90 -33.72 -0.99 11.42
N ASP A 91 -33.90 -2.31 11.48
CA ASP A 91 -33.31 -3.30 10.57
C ASP A 91 -33.72 -3.00 9.10
N ASP A 92 -33.27 -1.88 8.55
CA ASP A 92 -33.13 -1.65 7.12
C ASP A 92 -31.71 -1.16 6.87
N PHE A 93 -30.76 -2.06 7.14
CA PHE A 93 -29.50 -2.11 6.41
C PHE A 93 -29.89 -2.17 4.95
N GLY A 94 -30.05 -0.99 4.35
CA GLY A 94 -30.45 -0.78 2.98
C GLY A 94 -29.48 -1.53 2.10
N GLY A 95 -29.85 -2.76 1.79
CA GLY A 95 -29.26 -3.65 0.80
C GLY A 95 -29.51 -3.11 -0.61
N GLY A 96 -29.33 -1.80 -0.80
CA GLY A 96 -28.98 -1.25 -2.09
C GLY A 96 -27.58 -1.74 -2.38
N GLU A 97 -27.54 -2.82 -3.17
CA GLU A 97 -26.35 -3.42 -3.73
C GLU A 97 -25.27 -2.35 -3.96
N HIS A 98 -24.10 -2.54 -3.36
CA HIS A 98 -22.90 -1.79 -3.71
C HIS A 98 -22.63 -2.02 -5.20
N LEU A 99 -23.29 -1.25 -6.06
CA LEU A 99 -22.91 -1.12 -7.45
C LEU A 99 -21.57 -0.43 -7.42
N SER A 100 -20.53 -1.15 -7.82
CA SER A 100 -19.24 -0.54 -8.02
C SER A 100 -19.41 0.55 -9.08
N ILE A 101 -18.63 1.63 -8.98
CA ILE A 101 -18.67 2.71 -9.97
C ILE A 101 -18.41 2.20 -11.41
N ASP A 102 -17.79 1.02 -11.52
CA ASP A 102 -17.55 0.29 -12.77
C ASP A 102 -18.82 -0.37 -13.34
N ASP A 103 -19.86 -0.64 -12.53
CA ASP A 103 -21.14 -1.21 -12.99
C ASP A 103 -22.08 -0.17 -13.62
N LEU A 104 -21.76 1.13 -13.50
CA LEU A 104 -22.60 2.23 -13.99
C LEU A 104 -22.42 2.53 -15.49
N ASP A 105 -21.29 2.13 -16.07
CA ASP A 105 -20.96 2.37 -17.49
C ASP A 105 -21.78 1.47 -18.45
N ASP A 106 -22.35 0.37 -17.96
CA ASP A 106 -23.16 -0.56 -18.78
C ASP A 106 -24.64 -0.16 -18.89
N LEU A 107 -25.07 0.93 -18.24
CA LEU A 107 -26.47 1.36 -18.19
C LEU A 107 -26.80 2.62 -19.02
N ILE A 108 -25.84 3.17 -19.79
CA ILE A 108 -26.05 4.35 -20.65
C ILE A 108 -25.96 3.99 -22.14
#